data_AF-A0A1V4FIK2-F1
#
_entry.id   AF-A0A1V4FIK2-F1
#
_cell.length_a   1.000
_cell.length_b   1.000
_cell.length_c   1.000
_cell.angle_alpha   90.00
_cell.angle_beta   90.00
_cell.angle_gamma   90.00
#
_symmetry.space_group_name_H-M   'P 1'
#
loop_
_entity.id
_entity.type
_entity.pdbx_description
1 polymer ?
#
loop_
_entity_poly.entity_id
_entity_poly.type
_entity_poly.pdbx_seq_one_letter_code
_entity_poly.pdbx_strand_id
1 'polypeptide(L)'
;MEKQKIFSVVIVDEQGFWDSKSDYVTSATSLNKAKELLKNWLLFNNYLEDTDEFDDDLVGSIEIWEQELNELSDPKRISVDLNELMNK
;
A
#
# COMPACT_ATOMS: atom_id res chain seq x y z
N MET A 1 -20.31 -17.99 -10.47
CA MET A 1 -18.85 -17.83 -10.34
C MET A 1 -18.59 -16.93 -9.15
N GLU A 2 -17.71 -17.31 -8.22
CA GLU A 2 -17.27 -16.39 -7.18
C GLU A 2 -16.44 -15.26 -7.80
N LYS A 3 -16.73 -14.02 -7.39
CA LYS A 3 -15.96 -12.84 -7.79
C LYS A 3 -14.59 -12.91 -7.13
N GLN A 4 -13.55 -13.19 -7.90
CA GLN A 4 -12.18 -13.19 -7.41
C GLN A 4 -11.66 -11.75 -7.34
N LYS A 5 -11.11 -11.38 -6.19
CA LYS A 5 -10.61 -10.03 -5.92
C LYS A 5 -9.09 -10.03 -5.83
N ILE A 6 -8.50 -8.92 -6.26
CA ILE A 6 -7.09 -8.60 -6.09
C ILE A 6 -6.96 -7.25 -5.39
N PHE A 7 -5.98 -7.14 -4.50
CA PHE A 7 -5.66 -5.95 -3.73
C PHE A 7 -4.24 -5.54 -4.10
N SER A 8 -4.08 -4.48 -4.88
CA SER A 8 -2.80 -3.97 -5.35
C SER A 8 -2.34 -2.83 -4.47
N VAL A 9 -1.09 -2.86 -4.00
CA VAL A 9 -0.47 -1.80 -3.21
C VAL A 9 0.24 -0.86 -4.16
N VAL A 10 -0.14 0.41 -4.15
CA VAL A 10 0.29 1.42 -5.11
C VAL A 10 0.78 2.66 -4.39
N ILE A 11 1.96 3.16 -4.78
CA ILE A 11 2.44 4.48 -4.38
C ILE A 11 1.73 5.51 -5.26
N VAL A 12 0.91 6.37 -4.65
CA VAL A 12 0.06 7.34 -5.36
C VAL A 12 0.57 8.76 -5.30
N ASP A 13 1.60 9.02 -4.49
CA ASP A 13 2.26 10.32 -4.41
C ASP A 13 3.79 10.21 -4.59
N GLU A 14 4.42 11.26 -5.08
CA GLU A 14 5.87 11.39 -5.24
C GLU A 14 6.29 12.33 -4.16
N GLN A 15 6.71 11.71 -3.07
CA GLN A 15 7.39 12.37 -1.99
C GLN A 15 8.88 12.13 -2.22
N GLY A 16 9.75 13.01 -1.69
CA GLY A 16 11.20 12.83 -1.78
C GLY A 16 11.72 11.53 -1.13
N PHE A 17 10.81 10.81 -0.48
CA PHE A 17 10.95 9.49 0.11
C PHE A 17 10.83 8.32 -0.88
N TRP A 18 10.10 8.50 -1.99
CA TRP A 18 9.85 7.48 -3.00
C TRP A 18 10.77 7.69 -4.20
N ASP A 19 11.38 6.62 -4.71
CA ASP A 19 12.26 6.70 -5.88
C ASP A 19 11.49 7.12 -7.15
N SER A 20 10.18 6.82 -7.26
CA SER A 20 9.33 7.30 -8.36
C SER A 20 7.82 7.30 -8.04
N LYS A 21 7.07 8.28 -8.57
CA LYS A 21 5.58 8.25 -8.64
C LYS A 21 5.18 7.09 -9.55
N SER A 22 4.30 6.19 -9.09
CA SER A 22 3.71 5.05 -9.81
C SER A 22 4.32 3.64 -9.62
N ASP A 23 5.20 3.44 -8.64
CA ASP A 23 5.65 2.07 -8.34
C ASP A 23 4.53 1.22 -7.69
N TYR A 24 4.19 0.15 -8.39
CA TYR A 24 3.48 -0.99 -7.83
C TYR A 24 4.40 -1.70 -6.84
N VAL A 25 3.96 -1.84 -5.60
CA VAL A 25 4.75 -2.53 -4.57
C VAL A 25 4.49 -4.03 -4.63
N THR A 26 3.22 -4.44 -4.57
CA THR A 26 2.81 -5.85 -4.49
C THR A 26 1.30 -6.02 -4.67
N SER A 27 0.82 -7.26 -4.75
CA SER A 27 -0.61 -7.58 -4.74
C SER A 27 -0.91 -8.85 -3.94
N ALA A 28 -2.14 -8.93 -3.46
CA ALA A 28 -2.62 -10.12 -2.75
C ALA A 28 -4.10 -10.38 -3.03
N THR A 29 -4.55 -11.61 -2.73
CA THR A 29 -5.96 -12.01 -2.85
C THR A 29 -6.82 -11.59 -1.65
N SER A 30 -6.22 -10.96 -0.63
CA SER A 30 -6.94 -10.39 0.51
C SER A 30 -6.28 -9.09 0.99
N LEU A 31 -7.10 -8.18 1.53
CA LEU A 31 -6.64 -6.91 2.08
C LEU A 31 -5.60 -7.10 3.20
N ASN A 32 -5.83 -8.06 4.11
CA ASN A 32 -4.91 -8.32 5.21
C ASN A 32 -3.53 -8.76 4.71
N LYS A 33 -3.49 -9.61 3.69
CA LYS A 33 -2.21 -10.04 3.12
C LYS A 33 -1.51 -8.91 2.36
N ALA A 34 -2.25 -8.05 1.66
CA ALA A 34 -1.69 -6.86 1.03
C ALA A 34 -1.04 -5.91 2.06
N LYS A 35 -1.72 -5.67 3.20
CA LYS A 35 -1.18 -4.89 4.33
C LYS A 35 0.08 -5.51 4.93
N GLU A 36 0.08 -6.82 5.14
CA GLU A 36 1.24 -7.55 5.66
C GLU A 36 2.45 -7.43 4.71
N LEU A 37 2.23 -7.60 3.40
CA LEU A 37 3.29 -7.46 2.41
C LEU A 37 3.82 -6.03 2.33
N LEU A 38 2.95 -5.02 2.39
CA LEU A 38 3.36 -3.62 2.49
C LEU A 38 4.22 -3.38 3.74
N LYS A 39 3.77 -3.84 4.92
CA LYS A 39 4.54 -3.72 6.17
C LYS A 39 5.94 -4.33 6.03
N ASN A 40 6.04 -5.54 5.48
CA ASN A 40 7.32 -6.21 5.27
C ASN A 40 8.23 -5.45 4.30
N TRP A 41 7.66 -4.87 3.23
CA TRP A 41 8.40 -4.05 2.30
C TRP A 41 8.93 -2.77 2.97
N LEU A 42 8.12 -2.11 3.79
CA LEU A 42 8.54 -0.92 4.54
C LEU A 42 9.69 -1.23 5.52
N LEU A 43 9.57 -2.35 6.24
CA LEU A 43 10.62 -2.83 7.16
C LEU A 43 11.91 -3.20 6.43
N PHE A 44 11.80 -3.86 5.28
CA PHE A 44 12.98 -4.27 4.49
C PHE A 44 13.80 -3.08 3.99
N ASN A 45 13.14 -1.96 3.68
CA ASN A 45 13.79 -0.74 3.20
C ASN A 45 14.24 0.20 4.34
N ASN A 46 14.13 -0.21 5.62
CA ASN A 46 14.60 0.56 6.77
C ASN A 46 14.06 2.00 6.87
N TYR A 47 12.83 2.21 6.42
CA TYR A 47 12.23 3.54 6.34
C TYR A 47 11.99 4.27 7.67
N LEU A 48 12.05 3.54 8.78
CA LEU A 48 11.89 4.06 10.14
C LEU A 48 13.16 3.83 10.99
N GLU A 49 14.34 3.70 10.36
CA GLU A 49 15.58 3.42 11.09
C GLU A 49 15.95 4.53 12.09
N ASP A 50 15.68 5.79 11.73
CA ASP A 50 16.03 6.98 12.53
C ASP A 50 14.79 7.71 13.12
N THR A 51 13.58 7.22 12.87
CA THR A 51 12.32 7.87 13.28
C THR A 51 11.27 6.86 13.70
N ASP A 52 10.47 7.19 14.72
CA ASP A 52 9.41 6.30 15.23
C ASP A 52 8.16 6.28 14.34
N GLU A 53 7.96 7.32 13.52
CA GLU A 53 6.75 7.52 12.71
C GLU A 53 7.12 8.12 11.34
N PHE A 54 6.28 7.83 10.34
CA PHE A 54 6.26 8.54 9.07
C PHE A 54 5.65 9.93 9.28
N ASP A 55 6.17 10.92 8.55
CA ASP A 55 5.58 12.26 8.54
C ASP A 55 4.17 12.28 7.93
N ASP A 56 3.42 13.35 8.21
CA ASP A 56 2.04 13.52 7.74
C ASP A 56 1.91 13.48 6.20
N ASP A 57 2.97 13.87 5.49
CA ASP A 57 3.01 13.87 4.03
C ASP A 57 3.09 12.44 3.46
N LEU A 58 3.67 11.49 4.22
CA LEU A 58 3.80 10.09 3.85
C LEU A 58 2.60 9.23 4.26
N VAL A 59 1.87 9.62 5.32
CA VAL A 59 0.74 8.88 5.90
C VAL A 59 -0.40 8.61 4.90
N GLY A 60 -0.46 9.31 3.77
CA GLY A 60 -1.43 9.09 2.69
C GLY A 60 -0.85 8.72 1.32
N SER A 61 0.46 8.49 1.25
CA SER A 61 1.17 8.34 -0.03
C SER A 61 1.05 6.95 -0.67
N ILE A 62 0.45 6.00 0.05
CA ILE A 62 0.17 4.63 -0.43
C ILE A 62 -1.33 4.33 -0.34
N GLU A 63 -1.86 3.75 -1.41
CA GLU A 63 -3.21 3.22 -1.47
C GLU A 63 -3.20 1.72 -1.76
N ILE A 64 -4.25 1.04 -1.30
CA ILE A 64 -4.58 -0.32 -1.74
C ILE A 64 -5.79 -0.24 -2.67
N TRP A 65 -5.60 -0.70 -3.89
CA TRP A 65 -6.63 -0.75 -4.92
C TRP A 65 -7.27 -2.14 -4.95
N GLU A 66 -8.55 -2.21 -4.58
CA GLU A 66 -9.38 -3.41 -4.65
C GLU A 66 -10.05 -3.49 -6.03
N GLN A 67 -9.76 -4.56 -6.77
CA GLN A 67 -10.33 -4.81 -8.09
C GLN A 67 -10.84 -6.25 -8.21
N GLU A 68 -11.93 -6.45 -8.96
CA GLU A 68 -12.38 -7.77 -9.35
C GLU A 68 -11.64 -8.23 -10.62
N LEU A 69 -11.06 -9.43 -10.61
CA LEU A 69 -10.23 -9.91 -11.72
C LEU A 69 -10.96 -10.03 -13.06
N ASN A 70 -12.28 -10.18 -13.02
CA ASN A 70 -13.11 -10.38 -14.20
C ASN A 70 -13.89 -9.11 -14.61
N GLU A 71 -13.69 -7.98 -13.90
CA GLU A 71 -14.38 -6.73 -14.19
C GLU A 71 -13.35 -5.61 -14.42
N LEU A 72 -13.47 -4.93 -15.56
CA LEU A 72 -12.69 -3.73 -15.91
C LEU A 72 -13.38 -2.47 -15.38
N SER A 73 -13.74 -2.48 -14.10
CA SER A 73 -14.30 -1.33 -13.38
C SER A 73 -13.20 -0.54 -12.69
N ASP A 74 -13.51 0.71 -12.34
CA ASP A 74 -12.60 1.52 -11.53
C ASP A 74 -12.33 0.82 -10.19
N PRO A 75 -11.06 0.67 -9.78
CA PRO A 75 -10.74 0.01 -8.53
C PRO A 75 -11.25 0.84 -7.36
N LYS A 76 -11.74 0.15 -6.33
CA LYS A 76 -12.03 0.78 -5.05
C LYS A 76 -10.70 1.08 -4.35
N ARG A 77 -10.44 2.36 -4.08
CA ARG A 77 -9.22 2.83 -3.43
C ARG A 77 -9.40 2.81 -1.92
N ILE A 78 -8.39 2.30 -1.22
CA ILE A 78 -8.34 2.20 0.23
C ILE A 78 -7.08 2.91 0.68
N SER A 79 -7.23 4.08 1.30
CA SER A 79 -6.10 4.79 1.90
C SER A 79 -5.50 3.96 3.03
N VAL A 80 -4.17 3.96 3.13
CA VAL A 80 -3.44 3.26 4.18
C VAL A 80 -2.70 4.27 5.03
N ASP A 81 -3.08 4.36 6.30
CA ASP A 81 -2.28 5.06 7.30
C ASP A 81 -1.06 4.20 7.63
N LEU A 82 0.13 4.71 7.24
CA LEU A 82 1.38 3.99 7.41
C LEU A 82 1.79 3.87 8.88
N ASN A 83 1.50 4.87 9.71
CA ASN A 83 1.81 4.84 11.14
C ASN A 83 0.94 3.79 11.85
N GLU A 84 -0.36 3.74 11.55
CA GLU A 84 -1.23 2.68 12.06
C GLU A 84 -0.82 1.29 11.58
N LEU A 85 -0.34 1.17 10.34
CA LEU A 85 0.10 -0.10 9.77
C LEU A 85 1.34 -0.64 10.50
N MET A 86 2.28 0.24 10.86
CA MET A 86 3.51 -0.17 11.54
C MET A 86 3.29 -0.53 13.01
N ASN A 87 2.37 0.17 13.68
CA ASN A 87 2.05 -0.01 15.10
C ASN A 87 1.17 -1.23 15.43
N LYS A 88 0.69 -1.99 14.43
CA LYS A 88 -0.14 -3.21 14.58
C LYS A 88 0.57 -4.45 14.07
#